data_AF-A0A845GDS9-F1
#
_entry.id   AF-A0A845GDS9-F1
#
_cell.length_a   1.000
_cell.length_b   1.000
_cell.length_c   1.000
_cell.angle_alpha   90.00
_cell.angle_beta   90.00
_cell.angle_gamma   90.00
#
_symmetry.space_group_name_H-M   'P 1'
#
loop_
_entity.id
_entity.type
_entity.pdbx_description
1 polymer ?
#
loop_
_entity_poly.entity_id
_entity_poly.type
_entity_poly.pdbx_seq_one_letter_code
_entity_poly.pdbx_strand_id
1 'polypeptide(L)'
;MTKRAPLVEGIDYGLDVSADGTTVWVHGADGSNIGRFSKRFGIDVHRTLTAQMAGAGQCLHCTHAPAGPAQWEEFRTQMKAHHHVDVPADVVSWP
;
A
#
# COMPACT_ATOMS: atom_id res chain seq x y z
N MET A 1 2.24 12.04 10.05
CA MET A 1 2.10 11.27 11.32
C MET A 1 1.95 9.81 10.92
N THR A 2 2.91 8.95 11.22
CA THR A 2 2.84 7.52 10.90
C THR A 2 1.86 6.84 11.84
N LYS A 3 0.83 6.19 11.28
CA LYS A 3 -0.08 5.34 12.05
C LYS A 3 0.40 3.90 11.91
N ARG A 4 0.85 3.28 13.00
CA ARG A 4 1.01 1.82 13.03
C ARG A 4 -0.37 1.21 13.19
N ALA A 5 -0.82 0.45 12.19
CA ALA A 5 -2.07 -0.29 12.28
C ALA A 5 -1.90 -1.47 13.25
N PRO A 6 -2.98 -1.90 13.96
CA PRO A 6 -2.90 -3.00 14.91
C PRO A 6 -2.60 -4.32 14.19
N LEU A 7 -1.89 -5.20 14.88
CA LEU A 7 -1.47 -6.52 14.43
C LEU A 7 -2.68 -7.37 14.01
N VAL A 8 -2.74 -7.76 12.74
CA VAL A 8 -3.29 -9.07 12.39
C VAL A 8 -2.14 -10.04 12.69
N GLU A 9 -2.34 -10.99 13.61
CA GLU A 9 -1.26 -11.86 14.14
C GLU A 9 -0.25 -12.28 13.05
N GLY A 10 0.98 -11.79 13.15
CA GLY A 10 2.12 -12.23 12.32
C GLY A 10 2.53 -11.35 11.13
N ILE A 11 1.87 -10.22 10.84
CA ILE A 11 2.32 -9.29 9.78
C ILE A 11 2.61 -7.89 10.37
N ASP A 12 3.89 -7.56 10.55
CA ASP A 12 4.32 -6.20 10.89
C ASP A 12 4.36 -5.33 9.62
N TYR A 13 3.55 -4.27 9.59
CA TYR A 13 3.58 -3.24 8.54
C TYR A 13 3.42 -1.83 9.12
N GLY A 14 3.99 -0.84 8.42
CA GLY A 14 3.82 0.58 8.69
C GLY A 14 2.84 1.21 7.72
N LEU A 15 2.10 2.22 8.16
CA LEU A 15 1.20 3.00 7.30
C LEU A 15 1.40 4.51 7.50
N ASP A 16 1.59 5.21 6.40
CA ASP A 16 1.63 6.67 6.36
C ASP A 16 0.52 7.20 5.47
N VAL A 17 -0.09 8.31 5.89
CA VAL A 17 -1.09 9.04 5.11
C VAL A 17 -0.62 10.46 4.95
N SER A 18 -0.74 11.01 3.73
CA SER A 18 -0.45 12.41 3.48
C SER A 18 -1.40 13.32 4.27
N ALA A 19 -0.96 14.53 4.59
CA ALA A 19 -1.74 15.46 5.42
C ALA A 19 -3.12 15.80 4.80
N ASP A 20 -3.23 15.75 3.48
CA ASP A 20 -4.46 15.99 2.71
C ASP A 20 -5.30 14.71 2.49
N GLY A 21 -4.87 13.55 2.99
CA GLY A 21 -5.58 12.28 2.85
C GLY A 21 -5.64 11.73 1.42
N THR A 22 -4.84 12.26 0.49
CA THR A 22 -4.89 11.86 -0.93
C THR A 22 -3.93 10.74 -1.29
N THR A 23 -2.94 10.47 -0.44
CA THR A 23 -1.89 9.46 -0.67
C THR A 23 -1.65 8.63 0.59
N VAL A 24 -1.56 7.31 0.39
CA VAL A 24 -1.28 6.32 1.44
C VAL A 24 -0.04 5.55 1.03
N TRP A 25 0.85 5.29 1.99
CA TRP A 25 2.01 4.42 1.82
C TRP A 25 1.95 3.27 2.82
N VAL A 26 2.33 2.08 2.37
CA VAL A 26 2.43 0.87 3.17
C VAL A 26 3.87 0.38 3.13
N HIS A 27 4.44 0.18 4.32
CA HIS A 27 5.82 -0.27 4.49
C HIS A 27 5.83 -1.69 5.03
N GLY A 28 6.61 -2.57 4.38
CA GLY A 28 6.82 -3.95 4.84
C GLY A 28 7.77 -4.03 6.03
N ALA A 29 7.84 -5.21 6.64
CA ALA A 29 8.73 -5.47 7.79
C ALA A 29 10.23 -5.28 7.48
N ASP A 30 10.63 -5.43 6.21
CA ASP A 30 11.99 -5.18 5.75
C ASP A 30 12.29 -3.68 5.49
N GLY A 31 11.36 -2.79 5.85
CA GLY A 31 11.45 -1.35 5.64
C GLY A 31 11.18 -0.90 4.21
N SER A 32 10.82 -1.81 3.30
CA SER A 32 10.51 -1.46 1.92
C SER A 32 9.12 -0.84 1.79
N ASN A 33 8.99 0.10 0.86
CA ASN A 33 7.69 0.60 0.43
C ASN A 33 7.06 -0.40 -0.54
N ILE A 34 6.12 -1.19 -0.03
CA ILE A 34 5.46 -2.28 -0.75
C ILE A 34 4.13 -1.85 -1.36
N GLY A 35 3.60 -0.69 -0.96
CA GLY A 35 2.32 -0.20 -1.45
C GLY A 35 2.23 1.32 -1.42
N ARG A 36 1.74 1.91 -2.50
CA ARG A 36 1.29 3.30 -2.53
C ARG A 36 -0.06 3.39 -3.22
N PHE A 37 -1.01 4.04 -2.58
CA PHE A 37 -2.20 4.56 -3.23
C PHE A 37 -2.08 6.08 -3.36
N SER A 38 -2.38 6.64 -4.53
CA SER A 38 -2.48 8.08 -4.72
C SER A 38 -3.65 8.41 -5.63
N LYS A 39 -4.55 9.31 -5.18
CA LYS A 39 -5.62 9.83 -6.03
C LYS A 39 -5.12 10.47 -7.32
N ARG A 40 -3.88 10.98 -7.31
CA ARG A 40 -3.26 11.65 -8.47
C ARG A 40 -2.48 10.70 -9.36
N PHE A 41 -1.71 9.78 -8.78
CA PHE A 41 -0.70 9.01 -9.50
C PHE A 41 -1.06 7.55 -9.73
N GLY A 42 -2.12 7.03 -9.10
CA GLY A 42 -2.54 5.65 -9.26
C GLY A 42 -2.10 4.76 -8.10
N ILE A 43 -1.92 3.49 -8.42
CA ILE A 43 -1.60 2.42 -7.49
C ILE A 43 -0.18 1.94 -7.77
N ASP A 44 0.60 1.72 -6.72
CA ASP A 44 1.80 0.89 -6.75
C ASP A 44 1.64 -0.24 -5.73
N VAL A 45 1.84 -1.48 -6.16
CA VAL A 45 2.02 -2.65 -5.28
C VAL A 45 3.26 -3.37 -5.76
N HIS A 46 4.26 -3.44 -4.90
CA HIS A 46 5.60 -3.90 -5.23
C HIS A 46 6.04 -5.04 -4.32
N ARG A 47 6.89 -5.92 -4.85
CA ARG A 47 7.58 -6.90 -4.03
C ARG A 47 8.47 -6.19 -3.01
N THR A 48 8.64 -6.82 -1.85
CA THR A 48 9.59 -6.40 -0.80
C THR A 48 11.00 -6.19 -1.36
N LEU A 49 11.80 -5.33 -0.73
CA LEU A 49 13.20 -5.14 -1.10
C LEU A 49 13.98 -6.46 -0.98
N THR A 50 13.72 -7.27 0.05
CA THR A 50 14.33 -8.60 0.20
C THR A 50 14.10 -9.48 -1.03
N ALA A 51 12.87 -9.58 -1.52
CA ALA A 51 12.55 -10.37 -2.71
C ALA A 51 13.22 -9.81 -3.98
N GLN A 52 13.27 -8.49 -4.15
CA GLN A 52 13.96 -7.86 -5.28
C GLN A 52 15.46 -8.16 -5.25
N MET A 53 16.08 -8.13 -4.07
CA MET A 53 17.49 -8.48 -3.89
C MET A 53 17.79 -9.96 -4.16
N ALA A 54 16.80 -10.83 -3.99
CA ALA A 54 16.85 -12.23 -4.41
C ALA A 54 16.61 -12.41 -5.92
N GLY A 55 16.47 -11.33 -6.70
CA GLY A 55 16.33 -11.35 -8.15
C GLY A 55 14.90 -11.29 -8.67
N ALA A 56 13.89 -11.12 -7.80
CA ALA A 56 12.52 -10.94 -8.25
C ALA A 56 12.30 -9.56 -8.89
N GLY A 57 11.38 -9.46 -9.84
CA GLY A 57 10.97 -8.16 -10.40
C GLY A 57 10.28 -7.27 -9.36
N GLN A 58 10.24 -5.96 -9.61
CA GLN A 58 9.63 -5.01 -8.68
C GLN A 58 8.10 -5.10 -8.64
N CYS A 59 7.43 -4.99 -9.79
CA CYS A 59 5.98 -4.77 -9.84
C CYS A 59 5.17 -6.04 -9.60
N LEU A 60 4.12 -5.91 -8.78
CA LEU A 60 3.03 -6.87 -8.63
C LEU A 60 1.75 -6.33 -9.26
N HIS A 61 1.41 -5.08 -8.97
CA HIS A 61 0.27 -4.39 -9.56
C HIS A 61 0.50 -2.89 -9.54
N CYS A 62 0.62 -2.25 -10.71
CA CYS A 62 0.78 -0.80 -10.80
C CYS A 62 -0.16 -0.20 -11.84
N THR A 63 -0.72 0.97 -11.53
CA THR A 63 -1.49 1.79 -12.46
C THR A 63 -0.86 3.17 -12.56
N HIS A 64 -0.97 3.81 -13.72
CA HIS A 64 -0.32 5.10 -13.99
C HIS A 64 -1.33 6.19 -14.37
N ALA A 65 -2.49 6.17 -13.70
CA ALA A 65 -3.59 7.11 -13.93
C ALA A 65 -4.22 7.51 -12.59
N PRO A 66 -4.91 8.67 -12.52
CA PRO A 66 -5.64 9.08 -11.32
C PRO A 66 -6.56 7.97 -10.78
N ALA A 67 -6.63 7.86 -9.46
CA ALA A 67 -7.32 6.78 -8.76
C ALA A 67 -8.53 7.28 -7.98
N GLY A 68 -9.66 6.59 -8.13
CA GLY A 68 -10.91 6.83 -7.41
C GLY A 68 -11.25 5.72 -6.41
N PRO A 69 -12.50 5.70 -5.90
CA PRO A 69 -12.95 4.71 -4.91
C PRO A 69 -12.77 3.25 -5.36
N ALA A 70 -13.00 2.97 -6.65
CA ALA A 70 -12.79 1.62 -7.19
C ALA A 70 -11.32 1.20 -7.12
N GLN A 71 -10.39 2.09 -7.48
CA GLN A 71 -8.95 1.86 -7.38
C GLN A 71 -8.48 1.76 -5.93
N TRP A 72 -9.16 2.43 -5.00
CA TRP A 72 -8.86 2.27 -3.58
C TRP A 72 -9.18 0.85 -3.10
N GLU A 73 -10.35 0.32 -3.43
CA GLU A 73 -10.69 -1.08 -3.10
C GLU A 73 -9.80 -2.08 -3.86
N GLU A 74 -9.41 -1.77 -5.09
CA GLU A 74 -8.43 -2.56 -5.83
C GLU A 74 -7.08 -2.58 -5.12
N PHE A 75 -6.55 -1.42 -4.70
CA PHE A 75 -5.31 -1.35 -3.92
C PHE A 75 -5.38 -2.19 -2.66
N ARG A 76 -6.45 -2.06 -1.86
CA ARG A 76 -6.67 -2.85 -0.65
C ARG A 76 -6.69 -4.35 -0.95
N THR A 77 -7.37 -4.76 -2.02
CA THR A 77 -7.44 -6.14 -2.48
C THR A 77 -6.06 -6.68 -2.85
N GLN A 78 -5.28 -5.93 -3.62
CA GLN A 78 -3.92 -6.32 -4.04
C GLN A 78 -2.96 -6.39 -2.85
N MET A 79 -3.04 -5.45 -1.91
CA MET A 79 -2.26 -5.48 -0.66
C MET A 79 -2.57 -6.72 0.18
N LYS A 80 -3.85 -7.09 0.29
CA LYS A 80 -4.26 -8.31 1.00
C LYS A 80 -3.76 -9.56 0.27
N ALA A 81 -3.89 -9.61 -1.05
CA ALA A 81 -3.54 -10.79 -1.85
C ALA A 81 -2.03 -11.05 -1.86
N HIS A 82 -1.20 -10.00 -1.93
CA HIS A 82 0.24 -10.15 -2.11
C HIS A 82 1.06 -10.03 -0.84
N HIS A 83 0.57 -9.28 0.15
CA HIS A 83 1.31 -8.98 1.38
C HIS A 83 0.55 -9.36 2.64
N HIS A 84 -0.67 -9.90 2.52
CA HIS A 84 -1.57 -10.19 3.64
C HIS A 84 -1.91 -8.97 4.52
N VAL A 85 -1.64 -7.77 4.02
CA VAL A 85 -1.92 -6.50 4.71
C VAL A 85 -3.37 -6.11 4.54
N ASP A 86 -4.06 -5.87 5.65
CA ASP A 86 -5.41 -5.30 5.66
C ASP A 86 -5.33 -3.78 5.85
N VAL A 87 -5.35 -3.04 4.75
CA VAL A 87 -5.32 -1.58 4.80
C VAL A 87 -6.69 -1.06 5.23
N PRO A 88 -6.83 -0.28 6.32
CA PRO A 88 -8.13 0.17 6.79
C PRO A 88 -8.82 1.06 5.76
N ALA A 89 -10.12 0.85 5.53
CA ALA A 89 -10.86 1.52 4.45
C ALA A 89 -10.98 3.04 4.65
N ASP A 90 -10.96 3.50 5.90
CA ASP A 90 -11.25 4.86 6.35
C ASP A 90 -10.03 5.79 6.38
N VAL A 91 -8.86 5.33 5.97
CA VAL A 91 -7.65 6.17 5.88
C VAL A 91 -7.66 7.11 4.67
N VAL A 92 -8.49 6.83 3.67
CA VAL A 92 -8.75 7.71 2.52
C VAL A 92 -10.17 8.26 2.64
N SER A 93 -10.31 9.58 2.64
CA SER A 93 -11.61 10.26 2.57
C SER A 93 -11.93 10.65 1.13
N TRP A 94 -13.21 10.83 0.80
CA TRP A 94 -13.66 11.33 -0.50
C TRP A 94 -14.42 12.65 -0.30
N PRO A 95 -14.29 13.64 -1.22
CA PRO A 95 -15.18 14.80 -1.23
C PRO A 95 -16.64 14.40 -1.40
#